data_AF-A0A399ZZA6-F1
#
_entry.id   AF-A0A399ZZA6-F1
#
_cell.length_a   1.000
_cell.length_b   1.000
_cell.length_c   1.000
_cell.angle_alpha   90.00
_cell.angle_beta   90.00
_cell.angle_gamma   90.00
#
_symmetry.space_group_name_H-M   'P 1'
#
loop_
_entity.id
_entity.type
_entity.pdbx_description
1 polymer ?
#
loop_
_entity_poly.entity_id
_entity_poly.type
_entity_poly.pdbx_seq_one_letter_code
_entity_poly.pdbx_strand_id
1 'polypeptide(L)'
;MDSSMIGKIEKARRYASEASERIAFDSFQAEIKGDNDAHTVAYTRGVWQCGCHYFATHRWCSHTKAMEYLLDGMIDQAELLPNAA
;
A
#
# COMPACT_ATOMS: atom_id res chain seq x y z
N MET A 1 10.05 35.61 -4.44
CA MET A 1 9.38 34.30 -4.51
C MET A 1 10.10 33.48 -5.57
N ASP A 2 10.73 32.37 -5.19
CA ASP A 2 11.40 31.48 -6.14
C ASP A 2 10.37 30.78 -7.04
N SER A 3 10.17 31.32 -8.24
CA SER A 3 9.25 30.77 -9.26
C SER A 3 9.52 29.28 -9.53
N SER A 4 10.76 28.83 -9.40
CA SER A 4 11.15 27.42 -9.54
C SER A 4 10.61 26.52 -8.43
N MET A 5 10.45 27.04 -7.21
CA MET A 5 9.91 26.30 -6.07
C MET A 5 8.40 26.14 -6.20
N ILE A 6 7.70 27.19 -6.63
CA ILE A 6 6.24 27.16 -6.88
C ILE A 6 5.91 26.08 -7.91
N GLY A 7 6.61 26.09 -9.05
CA GLY A 7 6.39 25.07 -10.09
C GLY A 7 6.68 23.63 -9.63
N LYS A 8 7.64 23.43 -8.72
CA LYS A 8 7.91 22.11 -8.12
C LYS A 8 6.79 21.66 -7.19
N ILE A 9 6.23 22.57 -6.39
CA ILE A 9 5.10 22.28 -5.51
C ILE A 9 3.86 21.90 -6.32
N GLU A 10 3.57 22.63 -7.41
CA GLU A 10 2.45 22.31 -8.31
C GLU A 10 2.62 20.94 -8.98
N LYS A 11 3.83 20.62 -9.45
CA LYS A 11 4.15 19.30 -10.01
C LYS A 11 3.97 18.20 -8.98
N ALA A 12 4.46 18.39 -7.75
CA ALA A 12 4.31 17.40 -6.69
C ALA A 12 2.83 17.11 -6.38
N ARG A 13 1.99 18.14 -6.30
CA ARG A 13 0.53 17.96 -6.13
C ARG A 13 -0.09 17.19 -7.28
N ARG A 14 0.30 17.50 -8.52
CA ARG A 14 -0.18 16.80 -9.73
C ARG A 14 0.23 15.32 -9.74
N TYR A 15 1.49 15.03 -9.39
CA TYR A 15 1.95 13.64 -9.34
C TYR A 15 1.22 12.83 -8.28
N ALA A 16 0.88 13.44 -7.15
CA ALA A 16 0.05 12.81 -6.12
C ALA A 16 -1.41 12.61 -6.56
N SER A 17 -2.00 13.54 -7.33
CA SER A 17 -3.36 13.35 -7.85
C SER A 17 -3.45 12.32 -8.98
N GLU A 18 -2.36 12.11 -9.71
CA GLU A 18 -2.23 11.13 -10.82
C GLU A 18 -1.46 9.87 -10.35
N ALA A 19 -1.49 9.57 -9.05
CA ALA A 19 -0.57 8.59 -8.44
C ALA A 19 -0.70 7.18 -9.02
N SER A 20 -1.91 6.70 -9.32
CA SER A 20 -2.15 5.38 -9.91
C SER A 20 -1.49 5.17 -11.28
N GLU A 21 -1.26 6.25 -12.05
CA GLU A 21 -0.61 6.17 -13.37
C GLU A 21 0.90 6.46 -13.31
N ARG A 22 1.40 6.97 -12.18
CA ARG A 22 2.75 7.52 -12.05
C ARG A 22 3.63 6.85 -11.02
N ILE A 23 3.03 6.24 -10.00
CA ILE A 23 3.73 5.72 -8.84
C ILE A 23 3.49 4.22 -8.78
N ALA A 24 4.58 3.47 -8.77
CA ALA A 24 4.58 2.04 -8.49
C ALA A 24 5.38 1.80 -7.22
N PHE A 25 4.81 1.04 -6.27
CA PHE A 25 5.52 0.60 -5.09
C PHE A 25 6.16 -0.76 -5.37
N ASP A 26 7.49 -0.82 -5.39
CA ASP A 26 8.24 -2.08 -5.43
C ASP A 26 8.22 -2.78 -4.06
N SER A 27 8.38 -2.00 -2.99
CA SER A 27 8.39 -2.48 -1.62
C SER A 27 8.05 -1.38 -0.62
N PHE A 28 7.40 -1.73 0.48
CA PHE A 28 7.22 -0.83 1.61
C PHE A 28 7.07 -1.60 2.92
N GLN A 29 7.21 -0.88 4.03
CA GLN A 29 6.84 -1.32 5.36
C GLN A 29 6.01 -0.21 6.02
N ALA A 30 4.91 -0.59 6.65
CA ALA A 30 4.01 0.31 7.35
C ALA A 30 3.56 -0.32 8.67
N GLU A 31 3.21 0.53 9.63
CA GLU A 31 2.52 0.12 10.83
C GLU A 31 1.06 0.55 10.74
N ILE A 32 0.15 -0.40 10.94
CA ILE A 32 -1.28 -0.12 11.02
C ILE A 32 -1.71 -0.28 12.47
N LYS A 33 -2.26 0.79 13.04
CA LYS A 33 -2.92 0.73 14.33
C LYS A 33 -4.29 0.08 14.16
N GLY A 34 -4.41 -1.18 14.59
CA GLY A 34 -5.68 -1.88 14.70
C GLY A 34 -6.44 -1.48 15.96
N ASP A 35 -7.57 -2.14 16.18
CA ASP A 35 -8.44 -1.87 17.34
C ASP A 35 -7.77 -2.24 18.67
N ASN A 36 -6.96 -3.30 18.68
CA ASN A 36 -6.32 -3.84 19.89
C ASN A 36 -4.81 -3.58 19.91
N ASP A 37 -4.13 -3.71 18.76
CA ASP A 37 -2.67 -3.66 18.66
C ASP A 37 -2.22 -3.01 17.35
N ALA A 38 -0.96 -2.58 17.32
CA ALA A 38 -0.31 -2.16 16.10
C ALA A 38 0.27 -3.37 15.36
N HIS A 39 0.11 -3.39 14.04
CA HIS A 39 0.58 -4.46 13.18
C HIS A 39 1.49 -3.93 12.08
N THR A 40 2.68 -4.49 11.98
CA THR A 40 3.57 -4.24 10.86
C THR A 40 3.05 -4.98 9.62
N VAL A 41 2.87 -4.24 8.53
CA VAL A 41 2.61 -4.76 7.19
C VAL A 41 3.79 -4.45 6.29
N ALA A 42 4.19 -5.43 5.49
CA ALA A 42 5.21 -5.25 4.48
C ALA A 42 4.72 -5.80 3.14
N TYR A 43 5.24 -5.21 2.07
CA TYR A 43 5.01 -5.62 0.71
C TYR A 43 6.33 -5.63 -0.03
N THR A 44 6.55 -6.62 -0.89
CA THR A 44 7.69 -6.68 -1.81
C THR A 44 7.26 -7.41 -3.08
N ARG A 45 7.08 -6.66 -4.18
CA ARG A 45 6.75 -7.18 -5.53
C ARG A 45 5.72 -8.31 -5.53
N GLY A 46 4.51 -7.99 -5.08
CA GLY A 46 3.38 -8.91 -4.98
C GLY A 46 3.36 -9.78 -3.72
N VAL A 47 4.45 -9.83 -2.95
CA VAL A 47 4.51 -10.63 -1.71
C VAL A 47 4.10 -9.78 -0.52
N TRP A 48 2.98 -10.15 0.10
CA TRP A 48 2.48 -9.53 1.32
C TRP A 48 2.97 -10.23 2.58
N GLN A 49 3.19 -9.45 3.64
CA GLN A 49 3.43 -9.93 4.98
C GLN A 49 2.68 -9.06 5.98
N CYS A 50 2.12 -9.67 7.01
CA CYS A 50 1.57 -8.97 8.15
C CYS A 50 1.91 -9.72 9.44
N GLY A 51 2.28 -8.98 10.48
CA GLY A 51 2.59 -9.54 11.80
C GLY A 51 1.39 -10.02 12.60
N CYS A 52 0.15 -9.93 12.10
CA CYS A 52 -1.02 -10.40 12.82
C CYS A 52 -1.19 -11.92 12.73
N HIS A 53 -1.75 -12.54 13.78
CA HIS A 53 -1.95 -13.99 13.84
C HIS A 53 -2.81 -14.54 12.70
N TYR A 54 -3.82 -13.79 12.26
CA TYR A 54 -4.72 -14.24 11.20
C TYR A 54 -3.99 -14.42 9.86
N PHE A 55 -3.05 -13.53 9.54
CA PHE A 55 -2.26 -13.59 8.31
C PHE A 55 -1.34 -14.81 8.26
N ALA A 56 -0.76 -15.21 9.40
CA ALA A 56 0.14 -16.36 9.49
C ALA A 56 -0.50 -17.66 8.95
N THR A 57 -1.82 -17.82 9.13
CA THR A 57 -2.55 -19.00 8.67
C THR A 57 -3.17 -18.82 7.28
N HIS A 58 -3.68 -17.63 6.97
CA HIS A 58 -4.52 -17.42 5.77
C HIS A 58 -3.77 -16.73 4.61
N ARG A 59 -2.60 -16.13 4.87
CA ARG A 59 -1.86 -15.26 3.92
C ARG A 59 -2.69 -14.07 3.41
N TRP A 60 -3.72 -13.71 4.15
CA TRP A 60 -4.62 -12.59 3.92
C TRP A 60 -5.12 -12.09 5.29
N CYS A 61 -5.33 -10.79 5.44
CA CYS A 61 -5.98 -10.19 6.62
C CYS A 61 -6.55 -8.81 6.29
N SER A 62 -7.29 -8.22 7.23
CA SER A 62 -7.82 -6.85 7.10
C SER A 62 -6.72 -5.81 6.86
N HIS A 63 -5.52 -5.97 7.43
CA HIS A 63 -4.43 -5.01 7.27
C HIS A 63 -3.84 -5.00 5.86
N THR A 64 -3.52 -6.17 5.30
CA THR A 64 -3.05 -6.24 3.91
C THR A 64 -4.15 -5.81 2.95
N LYS A 65 -5.41 -6.15 3.24
CA LYS A 65 -6.55 -5.72 2.43
C LYS A 65 -6.77 -4.20 2.45
N ALA A 66 -6.58 -3.57 3.61
CA ALA A 66 -6.63 -2.11 3.71
C ALA A 66 -5.55 -1.43 2.87
N MET A 67 -4.33 -1.98 2.86
CA MET A 67 -3.25 -1.48 2.02
C MET A 67 -3.51 -1.71 0.53
N GLU A 68 -4.11 -2.83 0.13
CA GLU A 68 -4.55 -3.05 -1.25
C GLU A 68 -5.55 -1.98 -1.72
N TYR A 69 -6.54 -1.63 -0.89
CA TYR A 69 -7.48 -0.56 -1.24
C TYR A 69 -6.82 0.82 -1.32
N LEU A 70 -5.89 1.11 -0.39
CA LEU A 70 -5.18 2.39 -0.38
C LEU A 70 -4.24 2.55 -1.58
N LEU A 71 -3.63 1.44 -2.02
CA LEU A 71 -2.63 1.42 -3.07
C LEU A 71 -3.17 0.90 -4.41
N ASP A 72 -4.49 0.95 -4.61
CA ASP A 72 -5.12 0.46 -5.83
C ASP A 72 -4.51 1.14 -7.08
N GLY A 73 -4.15 0.31 -8.05
CA GLY A 73 -3.41 0.74 -9.25
C GLY A 73 -1.94 1.12 -9.05
N MET A 74 -1.41 1.12 -7.82
CA MET A 74 -0.02 1.49 -7.51
C MET A 74 0.86 0.31 -7.07
N ILE A 75 0.30 -0.89 -6.98
CA ILE A 75 0.99 -2.14 -6.65
C ILE A 75 0.67 -3.20 -7.70
N ASP A 76 1.51 -4.22 -7.81
CA ASP A 76 1.18 -5.40 -8.61
C ASP A 76 -0.03 -6.09 -7.97
N GLN A 77 -1.05 -6.39 -8.78
CA GLN A 77 -2.20 -7.17 -8.33
C GLN A 77 -1.76 -8.62 -8.12
N ALA A 78 -1.18 -8.89 -6.95
CA ALA A 78 -0.94 -10.25 -6.50
C ALA A 78 -2.28 -10.95 -6.31
N GLU A 79 -2.47 -12.04 -7.04
CA GLU A 79 -3.66 -12.88 -7.00
C GLU A 79 -3.77 -13.58 -5.63
N LEU A 80 -4.44 -12.94 -4.67
CA LEU A 80 -4.55 -13.41 -3.28
C LEU A 80 -5.98 -13.74 -2.85
N LEU A 81 -6.89 -14.00 -3.79
CA LEU A 81 -8.18 -14.56 -3.43
C LEU A 81 -8.02 -16.08 -3.22
N PRO A 82 -8.16 -16.63 -2.00
CA PRO A 82 -8.54 -18.03 -1.88
C PRO A 82 -9.89 -18.18 -2.59
N ASN A 83 -9.99 -19.16 -3.49
CA ASN A 83 -11.26 -19.58 -4.05
C ASN A 83 -12.24 -19.76 -2.89
N ALA A 84 -13.26 -18.90 -2.82
CA ALA A 84 -14.42 -19.12 -1.99
C ALA A 84 -15.15 -20.33 -2.58
N ALA A 85 -14.82 -21.52 -2.06
CA ALA A 85 -15.59 -22.74 -2.22
C ALA A 85 -16.59 -22.85 -1.06
#